data_AF-A0A3D8VF15-F1
#
_entry.id   AF-A0A3D8VF15-F1
#
_cell.length_a   1.000
_cell.length_b   1.000
_cell.length_c   1.000
_cell.angle_alpha   90.00
_cell.angle_beta   90.00
_cell.angle_gamma   90.00
#
_symmetry.space_group_name_H-M   'P 1'
#
loop_
_entity.id
_entity.type
_entity.pdbx_description
1 polymer ?
#
loop_
_entity_poly.entity_id
_entity_poly.type
_entity_poly.pdbx_seq_one_letter_code
_entity_poly.pdbx_strand_id
1 'polypeptide(L)'
;MGLIDTLLGHAGEKPVEKIAEEFAPLLAPGETLERAFGLIRDLIVFTDRRMILVDKQGVTGSKVQYLSIPYRSVVMFSVETAGHFDMDSELRIWLSGQSAPISRTLGRDSGVREILALLAQHAPR
;
A
#
# COMPACT_ATOMS: atom_id res chain seq x y z
N MET A 1 0.56 -10.26 18.79
CA MET A 1 1.81 -9.64 18.32
C MET A 1 2.24 -10.40 17.09
N GLY A 2 1.87 -9.88 15.92
CA GLY A 2 2.07 -10.56 14.64
C GLY A 2 3.45 -10.25 14.06
N LEU A 3 3.87 -11.02 13.05
CA LEU A 3 5.11 -10.80 12.32
C LEU A 3 5.16 -9.43 11.63
N ILE A 4 4.01 -8.80 11.32
CA ILE A 4 4.01 -7.41 10.85
C ILE A 4 4.61 -6.47 11.89
N ASP A 5 4.38 -6.67 13.20
CA ASP A 5 4.88 -5.77 14.24
C ASP A 5 6.43 -5.77 14.31
N THR A 6 7.09 -6.87 13.91
CA THR A 6 8.55 -6.98 13.87
C THR A 6 9.15 -6.51 12.54
N LEU A 7 8.35 -6.35 11.49
CA LEU A 7 8.76 -5.77 10.20
C LEU A 7 8.59 -4.26 10.12
N LEU A 8 8.09 -3.60 11.18
CA LEU A 8 7.87 -2.15 11.24
C LEU A 8 9.17 -1.33 11.38
N GLY A 9 10.33 -1.97 11.54
CA GLY A 9 11.62 -1.28 11.51
C GLY A 9 12.08 -1.06 10.08
N HIS A 10 12.05 0.20 9.62
CA HIS A 10 12.43 0.71 8.29
C HIS A 10 11.33 0.68 7.23
N ALA A 11 11.00 1.87 6.71
CA ALA A 11 10.11 2.08 5.58
C ALA A 11 10.73 1.48 4.31
N GLY A 12 9.91 0.82 3.48
CA GLY A 12 10.39 0.20 2.23
C GLY A 12 9.63 -1.07 1.85
N GLU A 13 10.11 -1.69 0.77
CA GLU A 13 9.60 -2.97 0.26
C GLU A 13 9.70 -4.05 1.35
N LYS A 14 8.59 -4.73 1.60
CA LYS A 14 8.53 -5.84 2.54
C LYS A 14 8.69 -7.14 1.76
N PRO A 15 9.54 -8.07 2.22
CA PRO A 15 9.70 -9.37 1.58
C PRO A 15 8.36 -10.09 1.56
N VAL A 16 7.91 -10.42 0.35
CA VAL A 16 6.60 -11.05 0.07
C VAL A 16 6.41 -12.31 0.92
N GLU A 17 7.48 -13.05 1.15
CA GLU A 17 7.46 -14.30 1.92
C GLU A 17 7.01 -14.09 3.36
N LYS A 18 7.33 -12.94 3.96
CA LYS A 18 7.01 -12.67 5.38
C LYS A 18 5.59 -12.17 5.61
N ILE A 19 4.92 -11.72 4.55
CA ILE A 19 3.56 -11.17 4.57
C ILE A 19 2.57 -12.12 3.90
N ALA A 20 3.03 -13.02 3.04
CA ALA A 20 2.20 -14.00 2.35
C ALA A 20 1.37 -14.84 3.33
N GLU A 21 1.92 -15.27 4.46
CA GLU A 21 1.18 -16.05 5.47
C GLU A 21 0.02 -15.26 6.09
N GLU A 22 0.24 -13.98 6.40
CA GLU A 22 -0.78 -13.11 6.99
C GLU A 22 -1.85 -12.70 5.97
N PHE A 23 -1.46 -12.54 4.71
CA PHE A 23 -2.38 -12.18 3.63
C PHE A 23 -3.09 -13.38 3.00
N ALA A 24 -2.57 -14.60 3.15
CA ALA A 24 -3.19 -15.82 2.60
C ALA A 24 -4.71 -15.93 2.83
N PRO A 25 -5.26 -15.70 4.04
CA PRO A 25 -6.70 -15.74 4.27
C PRO A 25 -7.48 -14.57 3.62
N LEU A 26 -6.80 -13.50 3.20
CA LEU A 26 -7.39 -12.32 2.57
C LEU A 26 -7.40 -12.40 1.03
N LEU A 27 -6.59 -13.29 0.46
CA LEU A 27 -6.48 -13.49 -0.99
C LEU A 27 -7.62 -14.37 -1.50
N ALA A 28 -8.18 -14.00 -2.65
CA ALA A 28 -9.13 -14.83 -3.36
C ALA A 28 -8.42 -16.09 -3.94
N PRO A 29 -9.17 -17.16 -4.26
CA PRO A 29 -8.59 -18.32 -4.94
C PRO A 29 -7.86 -17.91 -6.24
N GLY A 30 -6.58 -18.28 -6.31
CA GLY A 30 -5.68 -17.96 -7.42
C GLY A 30 -5.27 -16.48 -7.52
N GLU A 31 -5.52 -15.66 -6.49
CA GLU A 31 -4.94 -14.32 -6.36
C GLU A 31 -3.51 -14.45 -5.78
N THR A 32 -2.54 -13.75 -6.36
CA THR A 32 -1.13 -13.82 -5.99
C THR A 32 -0.64 -12.48 -5.48
N LEU A 33 0.10 -12.48 -4.36
CA LEU A 33 0.76 -11.29 -3.84
C LEU A 33 1.99 -10.98 -4.70
N GLU A 34 2.07 -9.76 -5.22
CA GLU A 34 3.17 -9.32 -6.07
C GLU A 34 4.22 -8.58 -5.27
N ARG A 35 3.79 -7.53 -4.54
CA ARG A 35 4.66 -6.62 -3.80
C ARG A 35 3.94 -6.02 -2.61
N ALA A 36 4.71 -5.57 -1.61
CA ALA A 36 4.15 -4.78 -0.53
C ALA A 36 5.14 -3.74 -0.03
N PHE A 37 4.60 -2.59 0.36
CA PHE A 37 5.35 -1.43 0.81
C PHE A 37 4.78 -1.00 2.16
N GLY A 38 5.61 -0.99 3.19
CA GLY A 38 5.17 -0.75 4.55
C GLY A 38 5.81 0.47 5.18
N LEU A 39 5.00 1.20 5.94
CA LEU A 39 5.39 2.11 7.02
C LEU A 39 5.07 1.45 8.37
N ILE A 40 5.40 2.14 9.47
CA ILE A 40 5.20 1.62 10.83
C ILE A 40 3.71 1.28 11.10
N ARG A 41 2.75 1.95 10.45
CA ARG A 41 1.31 1.75 10.68
C ARG A 41 0.49 1.42 9.42
N ASP A 42 0.97 1.86 8.27
CA ASP A 42 0.29 1.70 6.98
C ASP A 42 1.04 0.70 6.10
N LEU A 43 0.29 -0.16 5.40
CA LEU A 43 0.85 -1.11 4.44
C LEU A 43 0.06 -1.02 3.13
N ILE A 44 0.79 -0.94 2.02
CA ILE A 44 0.24 -0.98 0.66
C ILE A 44 0.66 -2.31 0.06
N VAL A 45 -0.30 -3.17 -0.27
CA VAL A 45 -0.06 -4.48 -0.86
C VAL A 45 -0.62 -4.51 -2.28
N PHE A 46 0.18 -4.99 -3.22
CA PHE A 46 -0.18 -5.20 -4.61
C PHE A 46 -0.36 -6.69 -4.86
N THR A 47 -1.50 -7.05 -5.46
CA THR A 47 -1.76 -8.40 -5.99
C THR A 47 -1.89 -8.33 -7.51
N ASP A 48 -2.07 -9.47 -8.17
CA ASP A 48 -2.39 -9.52 -9.60
C ASP A 48 -3.79 -8.95 -9.93
N ARG A 49 -4.63 -8.62 -8.93
CA ARG A 49 -6.03 -8.21 -9.11
C ARG A 49 -6.36 -6.84 -8.53
N ARG A 50 -5.73 -6.45 -7.44
CA ARG A 50 -6.07 -5.24 -6.67
C ARG A 50 -4.90 -4.77 -5.82
N MET A 51 -5.00 -3.51 -5.43
CA MET A 51 -4.22 -2.98 -4.33
C MET A 51 -5.01 -3.09 -3.03
N ILE A 52 -4.36 -3.44 -1.93
CA ILE A 52 -4.93 -3.51 -0.59
C ILE A 52 -4.21 -2.49 0.28
N LEU A 53 -4.95 -1.51 0.80
CA LEU A 53 -4.44 -0.56 1.79
C LEU A 53 -4.81 -1.07 3.18
N VAL A 54 -3.80 -1.25 4.03
CA VAL A 54 -3.97 -1.67 5.42
C VAL A 54 -3.61 -0.51 6.33
N ASP A 55 -4.51 -0.18 7.24
CA ASP A 55 -4.34 0.87 8.25
C ASP A 55 -4.56 0.26 9.64
N LYS A 56 -3.51 0.30 10.48
CA LYS A 56 -3.57 -0.09 11.90
C LYS A 56 -3.95 1.12 12.76
N GLN A 57 -5.17 1.11 13.28
CA GLN A 57 -5.78 2.17 14.07
C GLN A 57 -5.69 1.92 15.58
N GLY A 58 -5.66 3.01 16.34
CA GLY A 58 -5.71 3.02 17.80
C GLY A 58 -4.35 2.86 18.48
N VAL A 59 -4.30 3.14 19.78
CA VAL A 59 -3.06 3.14 20.59
C VAL A 59 -2.42 1.75 20.62
N THR A 60 -3.24 0.70 20.63
CA THR A 60 -2.81 -0.72 20.66
C THR A 60 -2.61 -1.31 19.26
N GLY A 61 -3.00 -0.60 18.19
CA GLY A 61 -3.00 -1.13 16.82
C GLY A 61 -3.94 -2.31 16.59
N SER A 62 -4.86 -2.59 17.51
CA SER A 62 -5.72 -3.78 17.48
C SER A 62 -6.87 -3.68 16.49
N LYS A 63 -7.21 -2.46 16.04
CA LYS A 63 -8.20 -2.24 14.99
C LYS A 63 -7.46 -2.10 13.67
N VAL A 64 -7.75 -2.99 12.73
CA VAL A 64 -7.11 -2.96 11.40
C VAL A 64 -8.18 -2.76 10.34
N GLN A 65 -7.99 -1.78 9.47
CA GLN A 65 -8.83 -1.58 8.29
C GLN A 65 -8.10 -2.12 7.05
N TYR A 66 -8.78 -2.98 6.29
CA TYR A 66 -8.33 -3.46 4.98
C TYR A 66 -9.22 -2.86 3.90
N LEU A 67 -8.66 -2.00 3.05
CA LEU A 67 -9.36 -1.39 1.92
C LEU A 67 -8.84 -1.99 0.61
N SER A 68 -9.71 -2.73 -0.08
CA SER A 68 -9.41 -3.30 -1.39
C SER A 68 -9.81 -2.35 -2.51
N ILE A 69 -8.85 -2.04 -3.39
CA ILE A 69 -9.00 -1.15 -4.53
C ILE A 69 -8.70 -1.95 -5.80
N PRO A 70 -9.72 -2.38 -6.56
CA PRO A 70 -9.53 -3.00 -7.86
C PRO A 70 -8.83 -2.05 -8.83
N TYR A 71 -7.86 -2.53 -9.60
CA TYR A 71 -7.08 -1.67 -10.51
C TYR A 71 -7.97 -0.93 -11.52
N ARG A 72 -9.01 -1.60 -12.04
CA ARG A 72 -10.01 -1.00 -12.94
C ARG A 72 -10.75 0.22 -12.37
N SER A 73 -10.75 0.41 -11.05
CA SER A 73 -11.39 1.56 -10.41
C SER A 73 -10.47 2.76 -10.27
N VAL A 74 -9.16 2.60 -10.43
CA VAL A 74 -8.18 3.69 -10.35
C VAL A 74 -8.23 4.48 -11.65
N VAL A 75 -8.62 5.75 -11.58
CA VAL A 75 -8.73 6.64 -12.75
C VAL A 75 -7.57 7.61 -12.88
N MET A 76 -6.92 7.93 -11.75
CA MET A 76 -5.77 8.83 -11.70
C MET A 76 -4.98 8.54 -10.44
N PHE A 77 -3.67 8.71 -10.50
CA PHE A 77 -2.80 8.70 -9.33
C PHE A 77 -1.72 9.77 -9.50
N SER A 78 -1.23 10.29 -8.38
CA SER A 78 -0.13 11.25 -8.33
C SER A 78 0.73 10.99 -7.11
N VAL A 79 2.02 11.28 -7.22
CA VAL A 79 2.93 11.31 -6.08
C VAL A 79 3.55 12.70 -6.00
N GLU A 80 3.52 13.26 -4.80
CA GLU A 80 4.26 14.46 -4.44
C GLU A 80 5.46 14.04 -3.61
N THR A 81 6.67 14.19 -4.15
CA THR A 81 7.89 13.77 -3.45
C THR A 81 8.30 14.78 -2.39
N ALA A 82 8.83 14.27 -1.28
CA ALA A 82 9.40 15.11 -0.22
C ALA A 82 10.49 16.06 -0.77
N GLY A 83 10.43 17.33 -0.37
CA GLY A 83 11.48 18.31 -0.66
C GLY A 83 12.73 18.11 0.22
N HIS A 84 13.70 19.02 0.15
CA HIS A 84 14.94 18.90 0.93
C HIS A 84 14.74 18.90 2.46
N PHE A 85 13.61 19.44 2.95
CA PHE A 85 13.27 19.58 4.37
C PHE A 85 12.12 18.69 4.83
N ASP A 86 11.31 18.17 3.91
CA ASP A 86 10.23 17.25 4.22
C ASP A 86 10.76 15.82 4.07
N MET A 87 10.40 14.92 4.98
CA MET A 87 10.90 13.54 4.96
C MET A 87 9.96 12.59 4.23
N ASP A 88 8.71 13.00 4.03
CA ASP A 88 7.66 12.14 3.54
C ASP A 88 7.14 12.58 2.17
N SER A 89 6.85 11.61 1.32
CA SER A 89 6.15 11.82 0.04
C SER A 89 4.66 11.56 0.24
N GLU A 90 3.80 12.13 -0.59
CA GLU A 90 2.36 11.94 -0.52
C GLU A 90 1.84 11.26 -1.79
N LEU A 91 1.25 10.07 -1.65
CA LEU A 91 0.56 9.35 -2.72
C LEU A 91 -0.93 9.69 -2.69
N ARG A 92 -1.47 10.09 -3.84
CA ARG A 92 -2.90 10.34 -4.02
C ARG A 92 -3.46 9.46 -5.13
N ILE A 93 -4.60 8.83 -4.87
CA ILE A 93 -5.25 7.90 -5.79
C ILE A 93 -6.72 8.29 -5.93
N TRP A 94 -7.15 8.59 -7.14
CA TRP A 94 -8.54 8.87 -7.46
C TRP A 94 -9.21 7.60 -7.96
N LEU A 95 -10.38 7.33 -7.39
CA LEU A 95 -11.23 6.22 -7.81
C LEU A 95 -12.39 6.73 -8.66
N SER A 96 -12.83 5.92 -9.60
CA SER A 96 -14.02 6.20 -10.42
C SER A 96 -15.21 6.53 -9.53
N GLY A 97 -15.87 7.66 -9.80
CA GLY A 97 -17.01 8.14 -9.02
C GLY A 97 -16.66 8.86 -7.71
N GLN A 98 -15.38 9.05 -7.37
CA GLN A 98 -14.96 9.83 -6.20
C GLN A 98 -14.27 11.13 -6.63
N SER A 99 -14.72 12.25 -6.05
CA SER A 99 -14.12 13.58 -6.31
C SER A 99 -12.84 13.81 -5.52
N ALA A 100 -12.74 13.26 -4.32
CA ALA A 100 -11.57 13.35 -3.46
C ALA A 100 -10.66 12.12 -3.61
N PRO A 101 -9.33 12.28 -3.61
CA PRO A 101 -8.41 11.16 -3.63
C PRO A 101 -8.32 10.46 -2.27
N ILE A 102 -8.00 9.17 -2.32
CA ILE A 102 -7.41 8.48 -1.18
C ILE A 102 -5.95 8.92 -1.10
N SER A 103 -5.57 9.51 0.04
CA SER A 103 -4.23 10.06 0.28
C SER A 103 -3.49 9.16 1.27
N ARG A 104 -2.20 8.90 0.99
CA ARG A 104 -1.31 8.09 1.81
C ARG A 104 0.06 8.73 1.86
N THR A 105 0.50 9.05 3.07
CA THR A 105 1.87 9.46 3.33
C THR A 105 2.81 8.27 3.17
N LEU A 106 3.94 8.50 2.54
CA LEU A 106 4.98 7.55 2.19
C LEU A 106 6.30 8.04 2.81
N GLY A 107 6.78 7.35 3.84
CA GLY A 107 8.03 7.70 4.51
C GLY A 107 9.26 7.61 3.60
N ARG A 108 10.39 8.14 4.08
CA ARG A 108 11.69 8.02 3.41
C ARG A 108 12.00 6.55 3.04
N ASP A 109 12.45 6.31 1.82
CA ASP A 109 12.77 4.96 1.27
C ASP A 109 11.59 4.00 1.08
N SER A 110 10.35 4.50 1.09
CA SER A 110 9.11 3.72 0.91
C SER A 110 8.90 3.03 -0.45
N GLY A 111 9.85 3.09 -1.38
CA GLY A 111 9.69 2.49 -2.72
C GLY A 111 8.74 3.28 -3.62
N VAL A 112 8.76 4.61 -3.51
CA VAL A 112 7.88 5.52 -4.26
C VAL A 112 7.88 5.25 -5.77
N ARG A 113 9.06 4.97 -6.34
CA ARG A 113 9.21 4.73 -7.78
C ARG A 113 8.57 3.42 -8.20
N GLU A 114 8.74 2.40 -7.38
CA GLU A 114 8.19 1.05 -7.55
C GLU A 114 6.67 1.09 -7.43
N ILE A 115 6.12 1.82 -6.45
CA ILE A 115 4.68 2.05 -6.29
C ILE A 115 4.10 2.70 -7.56
N LEU A 116 4.74 3.76 -8.08
CA LEU A 116 4.31 4.41 -9.32
C LEU A 116 4.36 3.44 -10.52
N ALA A 117 5.44 2.68 -10.64
CA ALA A 117 5.61 1.71 -11.73
C ALA A 117 4.54 0.60 -11.68
N LEU A 118 4.23 0.06 -10.50
CA LEU A 118 3.20 -0.97 -10.31
C LEU A 118 1.80 -0.43 -10.59
N LEU A 119 1.47 0.77 -10.12
CA LEU A 119 0.20 1.42 -10.44
C LEU A 119 0.05 1.63 -11.96
N ALA A 120 1.12 2.04 -12.64
CA ALA A 120 1.12 2.20 -14.09
C ALA A 120 1.03 0.86 -14.84
N GLN A 121 1.68 -0.20 -14.35
CA GLN A 121 1.63 -1.53 -14.93
C GLN A 121 0.21 -2.11 -14.93
N HIS A 122 -0.54 -1.86 -13.86
CA HIS A 122 -1.92 -2.33 -13.69
C HIS A 122 -2.98 -1.32 -14.15
N ALA A 123 -2.58 -0.14 -14.61
CA ALA A 123 -3.51 0.85 -15.13
C ALA A 123 -4.27 0.29 -16.34
N PRO A 124 -5.60 0.52 -16.44
CA PRO A 124 -6.37 0.10 -17.60
C PRO A 124 -5.79 0.73 -18.88
N ARG A 125 -5.59 -0.10 -19.90
CA ARG A 125 -5.17 0.33 -21.24
C ARG A 125 -6.32 0.92 -22.03
#